data_AF-U7UIL0-F1
#
_entry.id   AF-U7UIL0-F1
#
_cell.length_a   1.000
_cell.length_b   1.000
_cell.length_c   1.000
_cell.angle_alpha   90.00
_cell.angle_beta   90.00
_cell.angle_gamma   90.00
#
_symmetry.space_group_name_H-M   'P 1'
#
loop_
_entity.id
_entity.type
_entity.pdbx_description
1 polymer ?
#
loop_
_entity_poly.entity_id
_entity_poly.type
_entity_poly.pdbx_seq_one_letter_code
_entity_poly.pdbx_strand_id
1 'polypeptide(L)'
;MDKRTAVQGLWSAVTNGNWDGFLQGSVYPGPLKSFCLPGLNCYSCPGALGACPVGALQSACSGVVLRIPFYVVGTLLLAALLCGRFICGWFCPFGFVQELLYRLPGKKLRKSPRLRRLTYGKYGMAAFVAAVPLLLFGLTGIGEPAFCKYLCPAGTLEAAVPLLAVSERLRAAAGWLTAGKFLLLALLLLAAVPVYRPFCRFFCPLGAFYGFFNKTALFGIAVKETACTHCGACARRCPMDVRRAGDRECISCGACRRVCPSGAIAFKRPFPFSLKEDCSLCSNKDS
;
A
#
# COMPACT_ATOMS: atom_id res chain seq x y z
N MET A 1 -2.73 21.75 -0.53
CA MET A 1 -2.48 20.30 -0.69
C MET A 1 -1.80 19.77 0.59
N ASP A 2 -2.29 18.70 1.21
CA ASP A 2 -1.64 18.14 2.42
C ASP A 2 -0.19 17.70 2.12
N LYS A 3 0.76 17.99 3.02
CA LYS A 3 2.19 17.62 2.87
C LYS A 3 2.40 16.14 2.51
N ARG A 4 1.58 15.24 3.07
CA ARG A 4 1.63 13.79 2.79
C ARG A 4 1.28 13.45 1.34
N THR A 5 0.31 14.15 0.77
CA THR A 5 -0.13 13.93 -0.62
C THR A 5 0.92 14.38 -1.61
N ALA A 6 1.66 15.45 -1.29
CA ALA A 6 2.82 15.85 -2.08
C ALA A 6 3.90 14.76 -2.07
N VAL A 7 4.24 14.19 -0.90
CA VAL A 7 5.22 13.09 -0.79
C VAL A 7 4.76 11.86 -1.59
N GLN A 8 3.50 11.48 -1.49
CA GLN A 8 2.93 10.38 -2.28
C GLN A 8 3.02 10.61 -3.78
N GLY A 9 2.68 11.82 -4.24
CA GLY A 9 2.75 12.20 -5.65
C GLY A 9 4.20 12.18 -6.17
N LEU A 10 5.11 12.81 -5.44
CA LEU A 10 6.54 12.83 -5.77
C LEU A 10 7.11 11.42 -5.82
N TRP A 11 6.84 10.59 -4.82
CA TRP A 11 7.31 9.20 -4.80
C TRP A 11 6.72 8.38 -5.94
N SER A 12 5.44 8.59 -6.28
CA SER A 12 4.80 7.90 -7.41
C SER A 12 5.44 8.31 -8.73
N ALA A 13 5.78 9.59 -8.90
CA ALA A 13 6.46 10.11 -10.09
C ALA A 13 7.90 9.57 -10.19
N VAL A 14 8.66 9.61 -9.10
CA VAL A 14 10.03 9.07 -9.06
C VAL A 14 10.05 7.58 -9.35
N THR A 15 9.16 6.79 -8.74
CA THR A 15 9.13 5.34 -8.95
C THR A 15 8.57 4.93 -10.31
N ASN A 16 7.84 5.82 -10.99
CA ASN A 16 7.31 5.62 -12.34
C ASN A 16 7.91 6.61 -13.36
N GLY A 17 9.20 6.94 -13.19
CA GLY A 17 9.87 7.98 -13.97
C GLY A 17 10.28 7.60 -15.39
N ASN A 18 9.97 6.40 -15.89
CA ASN A 18 10.25 6.01 -17.27
C ASN A 18 9.14 6.50 -18.22
N TRP A 19 9.06 7.80 -18.47
CA TRP A 19 8.02 8.39 -19.32
C TRP A 19 8.03 7.86 -20.76
N ASP A 20 9.21 7.58 -21.32
CA ASP A 20 9.35 7.01 -22.66
C ASP A 20 8.67 5.64 -22.79
N GLY A 21 8.68 4.85 -21.72
CA GLY A 21 7.98 3.57 -21.68
C GLY A 21 6.47 3.70 -21.87
N PHE A 22 5.85 4.76 -21.33
CA PHE A 22 4.42 5.00 -21.54
C PHE A 22 4.08 5.35 -22.99
N LEU A 23 4.99 6.02 -23.71
CA LEU A 23 4.78 6.39 -25.11
C LEU A 23 5.03 5.20 -26.05
N GLN A 24 6.06 4.41 -25.77
CA GLN A 24 6.48 3.30 -26.64
C GLN A 24 5.76 1.98 -26.30
N GLY A 25 5.08 1.90 -25.16
CA GLY A 25 4.46 0.65 -24.68
C GLY A 25 5.48 -0.41 -24.29
N SER A 26 6.70 -0.01 -23.92
CA SER A 26 7.81 -0.90 -23.57
C SER A 26 8.10 -0.86 -22.06
N VAL A 27 8.52 -2.00 -21.50
CA VAL A 27 8.90 -2.09 -20.09
C VAL A 27 10.36 -1.69 -19.94
N TYR A 28 10.67 -0.85 -18.94
CA TYR A 28 12.03 -0.43 -18.61
C TYR A 28 12.95 -1.65 -18.33
N PRO A 29 14.03 -1.86 -19.11
CA PRO A 29 14.93 -3.00 -18.96
C PRO A 29 16.13 -2.73 -18.03
N GLY A 30 16.32 -1.49 -17.54
CA GLY A 30 17.53 -1.11 -16.83
C GLY A 30 17.66 -1.72 -15.42
N PRO A 31 18.85 -1.59 -14.79
CA PRO A 31 19.21 -2.31 -13.56
C PRO A 31 18.37 -1.92 -12.34
N LEU A 32 17.76 -0.73 -12.35
CA LEU A 32 16.85 -0.29 -11.28
C LEU A 32 15.65 -1.24 -11.13
N LYS A 33 15.29 -1.96 -12.19
CA LYS A 33 14.13 -2.86 -12.20
C LYS A 33 14.29 -4.04 -11.24
N SER A 34 15.53 -4.40 -10.91
CA SER A 34 15.85 -5.45 -9.94
C SER A 34 15.52 -5.05 -8.49
N PHE A 35 15.38 -3.74 -8.20
CA PHE A 35 15.07 -3.27 -6.85
C PHE A 35 13.57 -3.38 -6.54
N CYS A 36 13.26 -4.03 -5.41
CA CYS A 36 11.89 -4.11 -4.90
C CYS A 36 11.48 -2.79 -4.27
N LEU A 37 10.44 -2.16 -4.83
CA LEU A 37 9.86 -0.98 -4.23
C LEU A 37 9.04 -1.38 -2.99
N PRO A 38 9.02 -0.55 -1.93
CA PRO A 38 8.32 -0.91 -0.69
C PRO A 38 6.79 -0.90 -0.88
N GLY A 39 6.27 -0.21 -1.89
CA GLY A 39 4.84 -0.12 -2.19
C GLY A 39 4.34 -1.18 -3.18
N LEU A 40 3.03 -1.18 -3.41
CA LEU A 40 2.44 -1.88 -4.54
C LEU A 40 2.69 -1.04 -5.80
N ASN A 41 3.66 -1.44 -6.62
CA ASN A 41 4.04 -0.81 -7.88
C ASN A 41 4.30 -1.94 -8.90
N CYS A 42 3.60 -1.94 -10.03
CA CYS A 42 3.59 -3.08 -10.95
C CYS A 42 4.90 -3.24 -11.72
N TYR A 43 5.45 -4.47 -11.74
CA TYR A 43 6.63 -4.79 -12.54
C TYR A 43 6.40 -4.52 -14.05
N SER A 44 5.23 -4.84 -14.58
CA SER A 44 4.90 -4.65 -16.00
C SER A 44 4.46 -3.21 -16.35
N CYS A 45 4.45 -2.28 -15.39
CA CYS A 45 4.18 -0.88 -15.68
C CYS A 45 5.29 -0.33 -16.58
N PRO A 46 4.97 0.26 -17.74
CA PRO A 46 5.96 0.84 -18.65
C PRO A 46 6.81 1.92 -17.98
N GLY A 47 6.20 2.71 -17.09
CA GLY A 47 6.86 3.76 -16.32
C GLY A 47 7.68 3.28 -15.14
N ALA A 48 7.45 2.07 -14.62
CA ALA A 48 8.02 1.66 -13.34
C ALA A 48 9.53 1.39 -13.43
N LEU A 49 10.31 2.09 -12.61
CA LEU A 49 11.75 1.89 -12.50
C LEU A 49 12.12 0.70 -11.62
N GLY A 50 11.23 0.23 -10.75
CA GLY A 50 11.46 -0.90 -9.85
C GLY A 50 10.44 -2.03 -9.99
N ALA A 51 10.60 -3.06 -9.16
CA ALA A 51 9.74 -4.24 -9.12
C ALA A 51 8.71 -4.21 -7.98
N CYS A 52 7.57 -4.86 -8.23
CA CYS A 52 6.60 -5.19 -7.19
C CYS A 52 7.18 -6.27 -6.27
N PRO A 53 7.22 -6.08 -4.94
CA PRO A 53 7.75 -7.11 -4.05
C PRO A 53 6.86 -8.35 -4.01
N VAL A 54 5.53 -8.22 -4.19
CA VAL A 54 4.61 -9.36 -4.29
C VAL A 54 4.87 -10.14 -5.57
N GLY A 55 5.01 -9.45 -6.69
CA GLY A 55 5.30 -10.09 -7.98
C GLY A 55 6.65 -10.79 -7.96
N ALA A 56 7.69 -10.11 -7.48
CA ALA A 56 9.03 -10.66 -7.35
C ALA A 56 9.06 -11.89 -6.44
N LEU A 57 8.34 -11.86 -5.31
CA LEU A 57 8.23 -13.01 -4.41
C LEU A 57 7.54 -14.19 -5.12
N GLN A 58 6.41 -13.97 -5.80
CA GLN A 58 5.72 -15.05 -6.49
C GLN A 58 6.50 -15.61 -7.67
N SER A 59 7.15 -14.75 -8.47
CA SER A 59 8.00 -15.17 -9.59
C SER A 59 9.22 -15.96 -9.12
N ALA A 60 9.83 -15.59 -8.00
CA ALA A 60 10.95 -16.34 -7.45
C ALA A 60 10.55 -17.71 -6.89
N CYS A 61 9.36 -17.81 -6.27
CA CYS A 61 8.80 -19.09 -5.83
C CYS A 61 8.30 -19.99 -6.99
N SER A 62 8.32 -19.47 -8.23
CA SER A 62 7.76 -20.11 -9.42
C SER A 62 8.81 -20.76 -10.34
N GLY A 63 10.10 -20.69 -10.00
CA GLY A 63 11.18 -21.28 -10.79
C GLY A 63 11.30 -22.80 -10.65
N VAL A 64 11.85 -23.46 -11.68
CA VAL A 64 12.13 -24.93 -11.74
C VAL A 64 12.96 -25.43 -10.55
N VAL A 65 13.74 -24.54 -9.94
CA VAL A 65 14.43 -24.78 -8.67
C VAL A 65 13.89 -23.77 -7.65
N LEU A 66 13.34 -24.26 -6.54
CA LEU A 66 12.91 -23.45 -5.40
C LEU A 66 14.11 -22.75 -4.74
N ARG A 67 14.52 -21.61 -5.29
CA ARG A 67 15.47 -20.70 -4.65
C ARG A 67 14.69 -19.74 -3.79
N ILE A 68 14.86 -19.80 -2.48
CA ILE A 68 14.30 -18.81 -1.57
C ILE A 68 14.87 -17.45 -1.98
N PRO A 69 14.03 -16.46 -2.36
CA PRO A 69 14.52 -15.15 -2.77
C PRO A 69 14.94 -14.34 -1.54
N PHE A 70 16.07 -14.68 -0.94
CA PHE A 70 16.60 -14.03 0.27
C PHE A 70 16.67 -12.51 0.13
N TYR A 71 16.99 -12.01 -1.08
CA TYR A 71 16.97 -10.59 -1.39
C TYR A 71 15.56 -9.97 -1.27
N VAL A 72 14.54 -10.58 -1.89
CA VAL A 72 13.17 -10.04 -1.89
C VAL A 72 12.56 -10.14 -0.48
N VAL A 73 12.77 -11.27 0.20
CA VAL A 73 12.29 -11.46 1.58
C VAL A 73 13.01 -10.51 2.53
N GLY A 74 14.34 -10.37 2.40
CA GLY A 74 15.15 -9.49 3.23
C GLY A 74 14.76 -8.01 3.06
N THR A 75 14.60 -7.54 1.82
CA THR A 75 14.16 -6.16 1.55
C THR A 75 12.74 -5.91 2.06
N LEU A 76 11.81 -6.85 1.88
CA LEU A 76 10.45 -6.76 2.43
C LEU A 76 10.45 -6.71 3.96
N LEU A 77 11.21 -7.59 4.61
CA LEU A 77 11.30 -7.66 6.06
C LEU A 77 11.95 -6.40 6.63
N LEU A 78 13.03 -5.92 6.02
CA LEU A 78 13.68 -4.66 6.40
C LEU A 78 12.70 -3.49 6.28
N ALA A 79 11.99 -3.37 5.15
CA ALA A 79 10.98 -2.35 4.95
C ALA A 79 9.83 -2.46 5.98
N ALA A 80 9.43 -3.68 6.36
CA ALA A 80 8.40 -3.92 7.36
C ALA A 80 8.84 -3.52 8.78
N LEU A 81 10.07 -3.87 9.16
CA LEU A 81 10.63 -3.56 10.48
C LEU A 81 11.01 -2.08 10.63
N LEU A 82 11.44 -1.43 9.55
CA LEU A 82 11.71 0.01 9.60
C LEU A 82 10.42 0.80 9.56
N CYS A 83 9.53 0.55 8.60
CA CYS A 83 8.43 1.44 8.28
C CYS A 83 7.04 0.85 8.53
N GLY A 84 6.88 -0.47 8.60
CA GLY A 84 5.58 -1.12 8.74
C GLY A 84 4.56 -0.57 7.74
N ARG A 85 3.34 -0.24 8.20
CA ARG A 85 2.29 0.33 7.33
C ARG A 85 2.46 1.81 7.00
N PHE A 86 3.51 2.47 7.49
CA PHE A 86 3.88 3.81 7.05
C PHE A 86 4.07 3.85 5.53
N ILE A 87 4.69 2.81 4.95
CA ILE A 87 4.87 2.67 3.50
C ILE A 87 3.55 2.75 2.76
N CYS A 88 2.53 2.02 3.21
CA CYS A 88 1.21 2.08 2.60
C CYS A 88 0.66 3.51 2.62
N GLY A 89 0.87 4.24 3.72
CA GLY A 89 0.37 5.60 3.90
C GLY A 89 1.11 6.70 3.16
N TRP A 90 2.38 6.50 2.80
CA TRP A 90 3.28 7.57 2.29
C TRP A 90 3.94 7.25 0.94
N PHE A 91 4.24 5.98 0.65
CA PHE A 91 5.05 5.57 -0.51
C PHE A 91 4.32 4.63 -1.49
N CYS A 92 3.09 4.22 -1.22
CA CYS A 92 2.37 3.31 -2.12
C CYS A 92 1.59 4.08 -3.22
N PRO A 93 1.96 3.96 -4.52
CA PRO A 93 1.26 4.66 -5.61
C PRO A 93 -0.21 4.27 -5.73
N PHE A 94 -0.51 2.96 -5.65
CA PHE A 94 -1.90 2.50 -5.67
C PHE A 94 -2.72 2.99 -4.46
N GLY A 95 -2.07 3.21 -3.32
CA GLY A 95 -2.69 3.83 -2.15
C GLY A 95 -2.98 5.32 -2.34
N PHE A 96 -2.12 6.02 -3.09
CA PHE A 96 -2.29 7.43 -3.45
C PHE A 96 -3.50 7.63 -4.36
N VAL A 97 -3.66 6.81 -5.41
CA VAL A 97 -4.84 6.87 -6.30
C VAL A 97 -6.15 6.71 -5.53
N GLN A 98 -6.24 5.71 -4.64
CA GLN A 98 -7.43 5.52 -3.81
C GLN A 98 -7.70 6.69 -2.86
N GLU A 99 -6.65 7.34 -2.36
CA GLU A 99 -6.79 8.52 -1.50
C GLU A 99 -7.26 9.76 -2.28
N LEU A 100 -6.81 9.91 -3.53
CA LEU A 100 -7.27 10.96 -4.43
C LEU A 100 -8.76 10.78 -4.77
N LEU A 101 -9.18 9.55 -5.11
CA LEU A 101 -10.59 9.23 -5.36
C LEU A 101 -11.48 9.47 -4.15
N TYR A 102 -10.98 9.20 -2.94
CA TYR A 102 -11.72 9.48 -1.72
C TYR A 102 -11.95 11.00 -1.48
N ARG A 103 -11.27 11.90 -2.19
CA ARG A 103 -11.54 13.35 -2.10
C ARG A 103 -12.73 13.80 -2.94
N LEU A 104 -13.18 12.98 -3.89
CA LEU A 104 -14.35 13.30 -4.70
C LEU A 104 -15.57 13.48 -3.80
N PRO A 105 -16.48 14.43 -4.11
CA PRO A 105 -17.68 14.66 -3.32
C PRO A 105 -18.55 13.39 -3.29
N GLY A 106 -19.11 13.09 -2.12
CA GLY A 106 -19.97 11.92 -1.94
C GLY A 106 -20.10 11.47 -0.49
N LYS A 107 -21.08 10.59 -0.22
CA LYS A 107 -21.31 10.04 1.12
C LYS A 107 -20.11 9.18 1.55
N LYS A 108 -19.44 9.58 2.63
CA LYS A 108 -18.27 8.88 3.17
C LYS A 108 -18.69 7.82 4.17
N LEU A 109 -18.32 6.58 3.89
CA LEU A 109 -18.71 5.40 4.66
C LEU A 109 -17.60 4.99 5.63
N ARG A 110 -18.00 4.72 6.88
CA ARG A 110 -17.13 4.15 7.91
C ARG A 110 -17.29 2.63 7.98
N LYS A 111 -16.35 1.95 8.64
CA LYS A 111 -16.41 0.49 8.89
C LYS A 111 -17.66 0.13 9.73
N SER A 112 -18.68 -0.41 9.06
CA SER A 112 -19.76 -1.17 9.72
C SER A 112 -19.20 -2.47 10.33
N PRO A 113 -19.91 -3.11 11.28
CA PRO A 113 -19.46 -4.37 11.88
C PRO A 113 -19.16 -5.46 10.83
N ARG A 114 -19.99 -5.58 9.78
CA ARG A 114 -19.77 -6.50 8.66
C ARG A 114 -18.48 -6.16 7.89
N LEU A 115 -18.27 -4.88 7.61
CA LEU A 115 -17.08 -4.41 6.89
C LEU A 115 -15.79 -4.56 7.72
N ARG A 116 -15.89 -4.60 9.06
CA ARG A 116 -14.73 -4.96 9.91
C ARG A 116 -14.31 -6.41 9.69
N ARG A 117 -15.27 -7.35 9.57
CA ARG A 117 -14.95 -8.75 9.26
C ARG A 117 -14.24 -8.90 7.91
N LEU A 118 -14.63 -8.10 6.91
CA LEU A 118 -13.95 -8.08 5.61
C LEU A 118 -12.46 -7.67 5.68
N THR A 119 -12.04 -7.01 6.77
CA THR A 119 -10.60 -6.67 7.00
C THR A 119 -9.74 -7.93 7.10
N TYR A 120 -10.31 -9.09 7.47
CA TYR A 120 -9.58 -10.35 7.49
C TYR A 120 -9.32 -10.93 6.09
N GLY A 121 -10.02 -10.45 5.05
CA GLY A 121 -9.84 -10.90 3.67
C GLY A 121 -8.39 -10.74 3.16
N LYS A 122 -7.65 -9.77 3.68
CA LYS A 122 -6.24 -9.55 3.33
C LYS A 122 -5.32 -10.67 3.79
N TYR A 123 -5.67 -11.37 4.88
CA TYR A 123 -4.93 -12.54 5.34
C TYR A 123 -5.24 -13.74 4.45
N GLY A 124 -6.49 -13.88 4.00
CA GLY A 124 -6.86 -14.83 2.95
C GLY A 124 -6.10 -14.55 1.64
N MET A 125 -5.98 -13.27 1.24
CA MET A 125 -5.17 -12.89 0.08
C MET A 125 -3.68 -13.15 0.29
N ALA A 126 -3.15 -12.91 1.49
CA ALA A 126 -1.76 -13.23 1.81
C ALA A 126 -1.49 -14.74 1.73
N ALA A 127 -2.42 -15.55 2.25
CA ALA A 127 -2.37 -17.02 2.11
C ALA A 127 -2.45 -17.44 0.64
N PHE A 128 -3.34 -16.84 -0.15
CA PHE A 128 -3.43 -17.06 -1.60
C PHE A 128 -2.10 -16.74 -2.31
N VAL A 129 -1.48 -15.59 -1.99
CA VAL A 129 -0.20 -15.18 -2.57
C VAL A 129 0.92 -16.17 -2.27
N ALA A 130 0.94 -16.74 -1.06
CA ALA A 130 1.96 -17.69 -0.63
C ALA A 130 1.69 -19.13 -1.13
N ALA A 131 0.46 -19.62 -1.05
CA ALA A 131 0.12 -21.02 -1.29
C ALA A 131 -0.08 -21.36 -2.77
N VAL A 132 -0.75 -20.47 -3.54
CA VAL A 132 -1.15 -20.81 -4.91
C VAL A 132 0.03 -21.00 -5.87
N PRO A 133 1.08 -20.15 -5.87
CA PRO A 133 2.24 -20.40 -6.72
C PRO A 133 2.92 -21.74 -6.43
N LEU A 134 3.01 -22.13 -5.14
CA LEU A 134 3.59 -23.41 -4.72
C LEU A 134 2.73 -24.60 -5.13
N LEU A 135 1.41 -24.48 -5.00
CA LEU A 135 0.46 -25.51 -5.43
C LEU A 135 0.46 -25.68 -6.94
N LEU A 136 0.46 -24.59 -7.71
CA LEU A 136 0.56 -24.64 -9.17
C LEU A 136 1.88 -25.27 -9.60
N PHE A 137 3.00 -24.86 -8.99
CA PHE A 137 4.29 -25.47 -9.24
C PHE A 137 4.29 -26.99 -8.99
N GLY A 138 3.66 -27.43 -7.89
CA GLY A 138 3.54 -28.86 -7.58
C GLY A 138 2.64 -29.66 -8.53
N LEU A 139 1.65 -29.03 -9.17
CA LEU A 139 0.70 -29.69 -10.08
C LEU A 139 1.16 -29.67 -11.54
N THR A 140 1.74 -28.56 -12.00
CA THR A 140 2.03 -28.33 -13.43
C THR A 140 3.52 -28.21 -13.73
N GLY A 141 4.38 -28.17 -12.71
CA GLY A 141 5.82 -27.92 -12.86
C GLY A 141 6.17 -26.47 -13.26
N ILE A 142 5.17 -25.61 -13.43
CA ILE A 142 5.33 -24.20 -13.82
C ILE A 142 4.65 -23.34 -12.76
N GLY A 143 5.44 -22.56 -12.02
CA GLY A 143 4.86 -21.55 -11.16
C GLY A 143 4.44 -20.33 -11.98
N GLU A 144 3.27 -19.79 -11.69
CA GLU A 144 2.82 -18.53 -12.25
C GLU A 144 2.53 -17.53 -11.13
N PRO A 145 2.80 -16.23 -11.32
CA PRO A 145 2.48 -15.21 -10.33
C PRO A 145 0.97 -14.98 -10.28
N ALA A 146 0.26 -15.87 -9.57
CA ALA A 146 -1.20 -15.96 -9.57
C ALA A 146 -1.89 -14.65 -9.14
N PHE A 147 -1.32 -13.90 -8.19
CA PHE A 147 -1.91 -12.63 -7.78
C PHE A 147 -1.80 -11.58 -8.88
N CYS A 148 -0.62 -11.45 -9.50
CA CYS A 148 -0.41 -10.55 -10.64
C CYS A 148 -1.24 -10.96 -11.86
N LYS A 149 -1.38 -12.26 -12.10
CA LYS A 149 -2.13 -12.81 -13.24
C LYS A 149 -3.65 -12.73 -13.06
N TYR A 150 -4.21 -12.81 -11.86
CA TYR A 150 -5.67 -12.90 -11.67
C TYR A 150 -6.31 -11.74 -10.89
N LEU A 151 -5.62 -11.18 -9.89
CA LEU A 151 -6.29 -10.35 -8.86
C LEU A 151 -5.67 -8.97 -8.61
N CYS A 152 -4.52 -8.64 -9.20
CA CYS A 152 -3.79 -7.41 -8.90
C CYS A 152 -4.42 -6.17 -9.57
N PRO A 153 -5.09 -5.27 -8.83
CA PRO A 153 -5.70 -4.08 -9.43
C PRO A 153 -4.66 -3.03 -9.82
N ALA A 154 -3.53 -2.96 -9.11
CA ALA A 154 -2.43 -2.07 -9.46
C ALA A 154 -1.81 -2.45 -10.80
N GLY A 155 -1.69 -3.75 -11.11
CA GLY A 155 -1.21 -4.19 -12.42
C GLY A 155 -2.16 -3.83 -13.55
N THR A 156 -3.47 -3.92 -13.32
CA THR A 156 -4.47 -3.47 -14.30
C THR A 156 -4.35 -1.97 -14.54
N LEU A 157 -4.25 -1.18 -13.47
CA LEU A 157 -4.20 0.29 -13.57
C LEU A 157 -2.89 0.81 -14.16
N GLU A 158 -1.75 0.32 -13.66
CA GLU A 158 -0.42 0.86 -13.99
C GLU A 158 0.17 0.23 -15.25
N ALA A 159 -0.18 -1.02 -15.58
CA ALA A 159 0.35 -1.71 -16.75
C ALA A 159 -0.70 -1.93 -17.84
N ALA A 160 -1.83 -2.57 -17.53
CA ALA A 160 -2.78 -2.98 -18.57
C ALA A 160 -3.42 -1.77 -19.28
N VAL A 161 -3.82 -0.72 -18.54
CA VAL A 161 -4.41 0.50 -19.13
C VAL A 161 -3.47 1.15 -20.15
N PRO A 162 -2.23 1.56 -19.82
CA PRO A 162 -1.35 2.21 -20.80
C PRO A 162 -0.94 1.26 -21.93
N LEU A 163 -0.66 -0.01 -21.63
CA LEU A 163 -0.25 -0.97 -22.67
C LEU A 163 -1.36 -1.24 -23.69
N LEU A 164 -2.61 -1.41 -23.26
CA LEU A 164 -3.75 -1.63 -24.17
C LEU A 164 -4.15 -0.36 -24.94
N ALA A 165 -3.87 0.82 -24.39
CA ALA A 165 -4.07 2.09 -25.07
C ALA A 165 -3.11 2.23 -26.26
N VAL A 166 -1.83 1.88 -26.08
CA VAL A 166 -0.78 2.07 -27.11
C VAL A 166 -0.70 0.89 -28.09
N SER A 167 -0.90 -0.35 -27.64
CA SER A 167 -0.64 -1.54 -28.47
C SER A 167 -1.91 -2.23 -28.98
N GLU A 168 -2.13 -2.20 -30.29
CA GLU A 168 -3.27 -2.86 -30.94
C GLU A 168 -3.22 -4.38 -30.82
N ARG A 169 -2.00 -4.95 -30.92
CA ARG A 169 -1.76 -6.39 -30.75
C ARG A 169 -2.24 -6.89 -29.38
N LEU A 170 -1.99 -6.13 -28.32
CA LEU A 170 -2.37 -6.54 -26.97
C LEU A 170 -3.88 -6.38 -26.74
N ARG A 171 -4.50 -5.42 -27.43
CA ARG A 171 -5.95 -5.25 -27.49
C ARG A 171 -6.63 -6.42 -28.19
N ALA A 172 -6.06 -6.91 -29.29
CA ALA A 172 -6.53 -8.12 -29.96
C ALA A 172 -6.38 -9.38 -29.10
N ALA A 173 -5.36 -9.45 -28.24
CA ALA A 173 -5.15 -10.54 -27.29
C ALA A 173 -5.98 -10.39 -25.99
N ALA A 174 -6.79 -9.33 -25.86
CA ALA A 174 -7.58 -9.08 -24.67
C ALA A 174 -8.78 -10.05 -24.63
N GLY A 175 -8.72 -11.02 -23.72
CA GLY A 175 -9.80 -11.99 -23.50
C GLY A 175 -10.65 -11.68 -22.26
N TRP A 176 -11.45 -12.68 -21.87
CA TRP A 176 -12.34 -12.63 -20.71
C TRP A 176 -11.59 -12.33 -19.39
N LEU A 177 -10.36 -12.82 -19.24
CA LEU A 177 -9.51 -12.54 -18.07
C LEU A 177 -9.18 -11.04 -17.95
N THR A 178 -8.90 -10.38 -19.07
CA THR A 178 -8.63 -8.95 -19.10
C THR A 178 -9.89 -8.19 -18.72
N ALA A 179 -11.05 -8.53 -19.29
CA ALA A 179 -12.33 -7.93 -18.94
C ALA A 179 -12.65 -8.08 -17.44
N GLY A 180 -12.45 -9.27 -16.86
CA GLY A 180 -12.65 -9.52 -15.44
C GLY A 180 -11.77 -8.67 -14.53
N LYS A 181 -10.51 -8.45 -14.92
CA LYS A 181 -9.58 -7.55 -14.18
C LYS A 181 -10.01 -6.09 -14.23
N PHE A 182 -10.46 -5.62 -15.39
CA PHE A 182 -10.97 -4.26 -15.54
C PHE A 182 -12.24 -4.05 -14.73
N LEU A 183 -13.14 -5.04 -14.69
CA LEU A 183 -14.32 -5.01 -13.83
C LEU A 183 -13.92 -4.95 -12.35
N LEU A 184 -12.99 -5.80 -11.89
CA LEU A 184 -12.49 -5.77 -10.52
C LEU A 184 -11.86 -4.41 -10.17
N LEU A 185 -11.03 -3.85 -11.07
CA LEU A 185 -10.45 -2.52 -10.89
C LEU A 185 -11.55 -1.47 -10.78
N ALA A 186 -12.50 -1.44 -11.70
CA ALA A 186 -13.60 -0.48 -11.72
C ALA A 186 -14.39 -0.52 -10.40
N LEU A 187 -14.77 -1.72 -9.93
CA LEU A 187 -15.46 -1.90 -8.65
C LEU A 187 -14.64 -1.36 -7.47
N LEU A 188 -13.32 -1.60 -7.45
CA LEU A 188 -12.44 -1.09 -6.39
C LEU A 188 -12.27 0.42 -6.43
N LEU A 189 -12.16 1.03 -7.62
CA LEU A 189 -12.06 2.49 -7.77
C LEU A 189 -13.37 3.17 -7.40
N LEU A 190 -14.51 2.61 -7.82
CA LEU A 190 -15.85 3.08 -7.41
C LEU A 190 -16.01 2.98 -5.89
N ALA A 191 -15.58 1.88 -5.28
CA ALA A 191 -15.60 1.72 -3.82
C ALA A 191 -14.65 2.70 -3.10
N ALA A 192 -13.60 3.19 -3.75
CA ALA A 192 -12.64 4.13 -3.16
C ALA A 192 -13.22 5.55 -2.98
N VAL A 193 -14.30 5.88 -3.67
CA VAL A 193 -15.00 7.18 -3.51
C VAL A 193 -15.69 7.28 -2.13
N PRO A 194 -16.55 6.33 -1.72
CA PRO A 194 -17.17 6.36 -0.40
C PRO A 194 -16.30 5.74 0.71
N VAL A 195 -15.43 4.76 0.39
CA VAL A 195 -14.62 4.04 1.40
C VAL A 195 -13.15 4.44 1.28
N TYR A 196 -12.53 4.82 2.39
CA TYR A 196 -11.11 5.16 2.37
C TYR A 196 -10.23 3.92 2.14
N ARG A 197 -9.53 3.90 1.00
CA ARG A 197 -8.53 2.85 0.61
C ARG A 197 -9.06 1.42 0.71
N PRO A 198 -10.14 1.04 -0.01
CA PRO A 198 -10.82 -0.25 0.14
C PRO A 198 -9.87 -1.43 -0.09
N PHE A 199 -8.99 -1.37 -1.09
CA PHE A 199 -8.09 -2.47 -1.38
C PHE A 199 -7.05 -2.67 -0.25
N CYS A 200 -6.39 -1.60 0.18
CA CYS A 200 -5.41 -1.65 1.28
C CYS A 200 -6.04 -2.08 2.62
N ARG A 201 -7.34 -1.80 2.78
CA ARG A 201 -8.11 -2.06 3.98
C ARG A 201 -8.68 -3.47 4.05
N PHE A 202 -8.95 -4.12 2.91
CA PHE A 202 -9.65 -5.41 2.87
C PHE A 202 -8.91 -6.54 2.17
N PHE A 203 -8.09 -6.27 1.15
CA PHE A 203 -7.57 -7.32 0.26
C PHE A 203 -6.06 -7.27 0.04
N CYS A 204 -5.36 -6.19 0.38
CA CYS A 204 -3.95 -6.03 0.06
C CYS A 204 -3.05 -6.97 0.89
N PRO A 205 -2.29 -7.89 0.24
CA PRO A 205 -1.41 -8.83 0.94
C PRO A 205 -0.22 -8.12 1.61
N LEU A 206 0.37 -7.11 0.95
CA LEU A 206 1.40 -6.25 1.58
C LEU A 206 0.86 -5.51 2.80
N GLY A 207 -0.39 -5.09 2.74
CA GLY A 207 -1.06 -4.48 3.89
C GLY A 207 -1.22 -5.47 5.06
N ALA A 208 -1.36 -6.77 4.81
CA ALA A 208 -1.38 -7.78 5.86
C ALA A 208 0.02 -7.94 6.48
N PHE A 209 1.04 -8.12 5.62
CA PHE A 209 2.43 -8.31 6.00
C PHE A 209 2.97 -7.12 6.81
N TYR A 210 2.90 -5.90 6.27
CA TYR A 210 3.34 -4.70 6.98
C TYR A 210 2.49 -4.35 8.19
N GLY A 211 1.22 -4.77 8.21
CA GLY A 211 0.34 -4.59 9.37
C GLY A 211 0.80 -5.41 10.58
N PHE A 212 1.38 -6.58 10.34
CA PHE A 212 1.94 -7.44 11.39
C PHE A 212 3.10 -6.76 12.13
N PHE A 213 4.01 -6.13 11.39
CA PHE A 213 5.18 -5.43 11.94
C PHE A 213 4.90 -3.98 12.36
N ASN A 214 3.69 -3.44 12.15
CA ASN A 214 3.42 -2.02 12.39
C ASN A 214 3.65 -1.58 13.85
N LYS A 215 3.43 -2.49 14.82
CA LYS A 215 3.68 -2.20 16.23
C LYS A 215 5.18 -2.13 16.56
N THR A 216 5.99 -2.99 15.96
CA THR A 216 7.45 -3.04 16.16
C THR A 216 8.21 -2.11 15.22
N ALA A 217 7.55 -1.56 14.20
CA ALA A 217 8.18 -0.68 13.22
C ALA A 217 8.81 0.56 13.87
N LEU A 218 10.02 0.92 13.42
CA LEU A 218 10.77 2.08 13.90
C LEU A 218 10.03 3.40 13.61
N PHE A 219 9.48 3.53 12.41
CA PHE A 219 8.60 4.63 12.02
C PHE A 219 7.13 4.25 12.24
N GLY A 220 6.35 5.19 12.76
CA GLY A 220 4.92 4.98 12.97
C GLY A 220 4.32 6.01 13.89
N ILE A 221 3.17 5.70 14.47
CA ILE A 221 2.53 6.51 15.51
C ILE A 221 2.60 5.76 16.84
N ALA A 222 2.97 6.47 17.90
CA ALA A 222 2.92 6.00 19.28
C ALA A 222 1.97 6.89 20.09
N VAL A 223 1.35 6.29 21.11
CA VAL A 223 0.49 6.96 22.06
C VAL A 223 1.17 6.89 23.42
N LYS A 224 1.38 8.04 24.07
CA LYS A 224 1.80 8.11 25.47
C LYS A 224 0.58 7.85 26.34
N GLU A 225 0.49 6.64 26.90
CA GLU A 225 -0.67 6.24 27.71
C GLU A 225 -0.84 7.12 28.97
N THR A 226 0.27 7.60 29.56
CA THR A 226 0.24 8.51 30.72
C THR A 226 -0.42 9.86 30.42
N ALA A 227 -0.39 10.32 29.17
CA ALA A 227 -1.03 11.57 28.74
C ALA A 227 -2.39 11.32 28.05
N CYS A 228 -2.80 10.06 27.86
CA CYS A 228 -4.00 9.71 27.12
C CYS A 228 -5.23 9.74 28.02
N THR A 229 -6.20 10.59 27.69
CA THR A 229 -7.47 10.68 28.43
C THR A 229 -8.55 9.73 27.92
N HIS A 230 -8.23 8.83 26.99
CA HIS A 230 -9.16 7.87 26.37
C HIS A 230 -10.46 8.48 25.75
N CYS A 231 -10.49 9.79 25.44
CA CYS A 231 -11.66 10.52 24.92
C CYS A 231 -12.20 10.04 23.54
N GLY A 232 -11.47 9.19 22.83
CA GLY A 232 -11.88 8.62 21.53
C GLY A 232 -11.84 9.57 20.33
N ALA A 233 -11.38 10.82 20.48
CA ALA A 233 -11.33 11.80 19.40
C ALA A 233 -10.49 11.30 18.20
N CYS A 234 -9.36 10.65 18.47
CA CYS A 234 -8.47 10.08 17.46
C CYS A 234 -9.15 8.97 16.63
N ALA A 235 -9.93 8.09 17.26
CA ALA A 235 -10.68 7.03 16.58
C ALA A 235 -11.81 7.61 15.73
N ARG A 236 -12.50 8.65 16.22
CA ARG A 236 -13.55 9.35 15.46
C ARG A 236 -13.02 10.01 14.19
N ARG A 237 -11.80 10.57 14.20
CA ARG A 237 -11.20 11.21 13.03
C ARG A 237 -10.43 10.25 12.09
N CYS A 238 -10.10 9.04 12.54
CA CYS A 238 -9.23 8.14 11.78
C CYS A 238 -9.87 7.71 10.44
N PRO A 239 -9.24 7.99 9.28
CA PRO A 239 -9.78 7.59 7.98
C PRO A 239 -9.76 6.07 7.76
N MET A 240 -8.85 5.35 8.44
CA MET A 240 -8.78 3.88 8.41
C MET A 240 -9.77 3.20 9.38
N ASP A 241 -10.52 3.97 10.18
CA ASP A 241 -11.41 3.52 11.27
C ASP A 241 -10.75 2.57 12.27
N VAL A 242 -9.49 2.84 12.63
CA VAL A 242 -8.79 2.11 13.70
C VAL A 242 -9.26 2.63 15.07
N ARG A 243 -9.40 1.73 16.04
CA ARG A 243 -9.80 2.09 17.41
C ARG A 243 -8.66 2.71 18.22
N ARG A 244 -7.44 2.21 18.02
CA ARG A 244 -6.22 2.68 18.69
C ARG A 244 -5.22 3.17 17.64
N ALA A 245 -4.70 4.38 17.83
CA ALA A 245 -3.62 4.89 16.96
C ALA A 245 -2.37 4.00 17.11
N GLY A 246 -1.68 3.73 16.00
CA GLY A 246 -0.53 2.80 16.00
C GLY A 246 -0.89 1.31 15.96
N ASP A 247 -2.17 0.95 15.87
CA ASP A 247 -2.58 -0.46 15.70
C ASP A 247 -2.15 -1.05 14.34
N ARG A 248 -2.30 -2.37 14.14
CA ARG A 248 -1.92 -3.12 12.92
C ARG A 248 -2.52 -2.56 11.64
N GLU A 249 -3.65 -1.87 11.71
CA GLU A 249 -4.27 -1.24 10.53
C GLU A 249 -3.82 0.20 10.27
N CYS A 250 -3.10 0.82 11.21
CA CYS A 250 -2.73 2.23 11.16
C CYS A 250 -1.67 2.49 10.09
N ILE A 251 -1.97 3.38 9.15
CA ILE A 251 -1.04 3.80 8.08
C ILE A 251 -0.17 5.02 8.47
N SER A 252 -0.19 5.41 9.75
CA SER A 252 0.61 6.52 10.27
C SER A 252 0.45 7.83 9.48
N CYS A 253 -0.81 8.19 9.13
CA CYS A 253 -1.13 9.40 8.36
C CYS A 253 -1.07 10.70 9.18
N GLY A 254 -1.05 10.61 10.52
CA GLY A 254 -0.98 11.77 11.42
C GLY A 254 -2.31 12.52 11.66
N ALA A 255 -3.43 12.10 11.05
CA ALA A 255 -4.72 12.78 11.23
C ALA A 255 -5.20 12.81 12.69
N CYS A 256 -4.87 11.78 13.47
CA CYS A 256 -5.21 11.69 14.90
C CYS A 256 -4.42 12.69 15.77
N ARG A 257 -3.19 13.05 15.40
CA ARG A 257 -2.36 14.00 16.16
C ARG A 257 -2.97 15.41 16.14
N ARG A 258 -3.55 15.83 15.00
CA ARG A 258 -4.15 17.16 14.83
C ARG A 258 -5.41 17.41 15.68
N VAL A 259 -6.03 16.35 16.20
CA VAL A 259 -7.30 16.42 16.96
C VAL A 259 -7.17 15.92 18.40
N CYS A 260 -5.96 15.58 18.84
CA CYS A 260 -5.74 15.06 20.18
C CYS A 260 -5.64 16.24 21.17
N PRO A 261 -6.58 16.38 22.12
CA PRO A 261 -6.59 17.53 23.04
C PRO A 261 -5.43 17.48 24.03
N SER A 262 -5.02 16.28 24.47
CA SER A 262 -3.94 16.10 25.45
C SER A 262 -2.54 15.99 24.85
N GLY A 263 -2.38 16.11 23.52
CA GLY A 263 -1.08 15.97 22.87
C GLY A 263 -0.43 14.58 22.98
N ALA A 264 -1.16 13.55 23.42
CA ALA A 264 -0.61 12.22 23.72
C ALA A 264 -0.11 11.43 22.49
N ILE A 265 -0.40 11.88 21.27
CA ILE A 265 -0.11 11.15 20.03
C ILE A 265 1.09 11.78 19.31
N ALA A 266 2.15 11.00 19.12
CA ALA A 266 3.35 11.43 18.41
C ALA A 266 3.75 10.44 17.31
N PHE A 267 4.56 10.91 16.36
CA PHE A 267 5.30 9.99 15.49
C PHE A 267 6.42 9.34 16.30
N LYS A 268 6.67 8.05 16.06
CA LYS A 268 7.84 7.36 16.62
C LYS A 268 9.10 8.08 16.11
N ARG A 269 10.02 8.39 17.02
CA ARG A 269 11.33 8.96 16.68
C ARG A 269 12.34 7.80 16.63
N PRO A 270 13.01 7.57 15.49
CA PRO A 270 14.02 6.51 15.36
C PRO A 270 15.23 6.72 16.27
N PHE A 271 15.55 7.97 16.58
CA PHE A 271 16.66 8.39 17.41
C PHE A 271 16.14 9.26 18.55
N PRO A 272 16.69 9.15 19.77
CA PRO A 272 16.38 10.06 20.87
C PRO A 272 17.08 11.40 20.60
N PHE A 273 16.70 12.10 19.55
CA PHE A 273 17.06 13.51 19.44
C PHE A 273 16.16 14.26 20.41
N SER A 274 16.75 14.60 21.55
CA SER A 274 16.23 15.61 22.47
C SER A 274 16.06 16.89 21.64
N LEU A 275 14.83 17.17 21.24
CA LEU A 275 14.52 18.53 20.81
C LEU A 275 14.54 19.33 22.11
N LYS A 276 15.52 20.23 22.25
CA LYS A 276 15.42 21.35 23.17
C LYS A 276 14.00 21.90 23.08
N GLU A 277 13.41 22.13 24.25
CA GLU A 277 12.07 22.65 24.47
C GLU A 277 11.95 24.12 24.03
N ASP A 278 12.23 24.42 22.78
CA ASP A 278 12.03 25.78 22.25
C ASP A 278 10.81 25.76 21.32
N CYS A 279 9.67 25.32 21.84
CA CYS A 279 8.37 25.52 21.19
C CYS A 279 7.70 26.73 21.85
N SER A 280 8.15 27.92 21.48
CA SER A 280 7.58 29.22 21.86
C SER A 280 6.13 29.45 21.39
N LEU A 281 5.49 28.46 20.77
CA LEU A 281 4.11 28.52 20.29
C LEU A 281 3.08 27.85 21.23
N CYS A 282 3.51 27.39 22.41
CA CYS A 282 2.61 26.82 23.42
C CYS A 282 2.29 27.77 24.59
N SER A 283 2.78 29.01 24.60
CA SER A 283 2.65 29.91 25.77
C SER A 283 1.62 31.04 25.66
N ASN A 284 0.70 31.01 24.69
CA ASN A 284 -0.36 32.04 24.64
C ASN A 284 -1.72 31.42 24.34
N LYS A 285 -2.35 30.93 25.40
CA LYS A 285 -3.80 30.89 25.59
C LYS A 285 -4.04 30.61 27.07
N ASP A 286 -3.91 31.66 27.87
CA ASP A 286 -4.54 31.84 29.18
C ASP A 286 -4.41 33.33 29.55
N SER A 287 -5.31 34.14 29.01
CA SER A 287 -5.72 35.47 29.49
C SER A 287 -6.97 35.90 28.74
#